data_AF-A0ABD6YXG1-F1
#
_entry.id   AF-A0ABD6YXG1-F1
#
_cell.length_a   1.000
_cell.length_b   1.000
_cell.length_c   1.000
_cell.angle_alpha   90.00
_cell.angle_beta   90.00
_cell.angle_gamma   90.00
#
_symmetry.space_group_name_H-M   'P 1'
#
loop_
_entity.id
_entity.type
_entity.pdbx_description
1 polymer ?
#
loop_
_entity_poly.entity_id
_entity_poly.type
_entity_poly.pdbx_seq_one_letter_code
_entity_poly.pdbx_strand_id
1 'polypeptide(L)'
;MEDERCDRIYFEKITGTKSNRPEFQKLLQEIQTGDTLVITKLNRFARSTQDALNTIKFLFEKGVKINVLNLGIIENTSTGRLIFTIFSAFADFERDLIVERTQEGKEIAKQRPGFREGRPKKFSQQQINLAMQLLETHSGSVAKFQNEQY
;
A
#
# COMPACT_ATOMS: atom_id res chain seq x y z
N MET A 1 -22.27 -14.14 -6.59
CA MET A 1 -21.46 -15.35 -6.83
C MET A 1 -22.34 -16.53 -7.23
N GLU A 2 -23.62 -16.59 -6.81
CA GLU A 2 -24.55 -17.64 -7.26
C GLU A 2 -24.96 -17.55 -8.73
N ASP A 3 -24.90 -16.37 -9.36
CA ASP A 3 -25.28 -16.19 -10.77
C ASP A 3 -24.18 -16.53 -11.80
N GLU A 4 -22.90 -16.55 -11.40
CA GLU A 4 -21.82 -17.00 -12.29
C GLU A 4 -21.38 -18.39 -11.84
N ARG A 5 -21.67 -19.42 -12.66
CA ARG A 5 -21.21 -20.79 -12.43
C ARG A 5 -19.68 -20.84 -12.55
N CYS A 6 -18.98 -20.47 -11.48
CA CYS A 6 -17.54 -20.60 -11.39
C CYS A 6 -17.17 -22.06 -11.09
N ASP A 7 -16.27 -22.63 -11.89
CA ASP A 7 -15.80 -24.01 -11.70
C ASP A 7 -14.95 -24.17 -10.43
N ARG A 8 -14.23 -23.10 -10.05
CA ARG A 8 -13.40 -23.03 -8.84
C ARG A 8 -13.57 -21.68 -8.16
N ILE A 9 -13.67 -21.72 -6.84
CA ILE A 9 -13.80 -20.52 -6.00
C ILE A 9 -12.69 -20.51 -4.98
N TYR A 10 -11.93 -19.40 -4.93
CA TYR A 10 -10.85 -19.19 -3.99
C TYR A 10 -11.26 -18.12 -2.98
N PHE A 11 -11.05 -18.42 -1.70
CA PHE A 11 -11.37 -17.50 -0.60
C PHE A 11 -10.09 -17.15 0.15
N GLU A 12 -9.84 -15.86 0.31
CA GLU A 12 -8.64 -15.39 0.98
C GLU A 12 -9.01 -14.34 2.02
N LYS A 13 -8.77 -14.67 3.30
CA LYS A 13 -8.99 -13.76 4.42
C LYS A 13 -7.65 -13.17 4.85
N ILE A 14 -7.35 -11.98 4.37
CA ILE A 14 -6.13 -11.27 4.75
C ILE A 14 -6.50 -10.06 5.60
N THR A 15 -6.07 -10.08 6.86
CA THR A 15 -6.15 -8.95 7.78
C THR A 15 -4.77 -8.30 7.86
N GLY A 16 -4.65 -7.03 7.45
CA GLY A 16 -3.42 -6.25 7.57
C GLY A 16 -2.43 -6.33 6.40
N THR A 17 -1.33 -5.60 6.54
CA THR A 17 -0.33 -5.24 5.51
C THR A 17 0.56 -6.37 4.98
N LYS A 18 0.45 -7.62 5.47
CA LYS A 18 1.39 -8.71 5.17
C LYS A 18 1.27 -9.19 3.72
N SER A 19 2.29 -9.00 2.88
CA SER A 19 2.29 -9.22 1.41
C SER A 19 1.92 -10.63 0.91
N ASN A 20 1.84 -11.62 1.80
CA ASN A 20 1.68 -13.00 1.38
C ASN A 20 0.21 -13.31 1.02
N ARG A 21 -0.02 -13.76 -0.22
CA ARG A 21 -1.33 -14.13 -0.77
C ARG A 21 -1.30 -15.56 -1.34
N PRO A 22 -1.23 -16.60 -0.49
CA PRO A 22 -1.00 -17.96 -0.95
C PRO A 22 -2.12 -18.47 -1.86
N GLU A 23 -3.39 -18.15 -1.57
CA GLU A 23 -4.51 -18.63 -2.37
C GLU A 23 -4.57 -17.91 -3.72
N PHE A 24 -4.27 -16.61 -3.74
CA PHE A 24 -4.19 -15.88 -5.01
C PHE A 24 -3.02 -16.35 -5.88
N GLN A 25 -1.86 -16.61 -5.27
CA GLN A 25 -0.71 -17.16 -6.00
C GLN A 25 -1.02 -18.54 -6.56
N LYS A 26 -1.70 -19.40 -5.80
CA LYS A 26 -2.15 -20.71 -6.26
C LYS A 26 -3.11 -20.58 -7.44
N LEU A 27 -4.08 -19.67 -7.37
CA LEU A 27 -4.97 -19.35 -8.49
C LEU A 27 -4.17 -18.94 -9.74
N LEU A 28 -3.18 -18.05 -9.61
CA LEU A 28 -2.37 -17.58 -10.74
C LEU A 28 -1.50 -18.69 -11.37
N GLN A 29 -1.14 -19.71 -10.59
CA GLN A 29 -0.41 -20.90 -11.08
C GLN A 29 -1.34 -21.86 -11.83
N GLU A 30 -2.57 -22.05 -11.35
CA GLU A 30 -3.53 -22.99 -11.92
C GLU A 30 -4.27 -22.45 -13.14
N ILE A 31 -4.47 -21.12 -13.23
CA ILE A 31 -5.22 -20.50 -14.31
C ILE A 31 -4.55 -20.73 -15.68
N GLN A 32 -5.33 -21.03 -16.70
CA GLN A 32 -4.86 -21.35 -18.05
C GLN A 32 -5.34 -20.33 -19.08
N THR A 33 -4.72 -20.35 -20.26
CA THR A 33 -5.14 -19.52 -21.39
C THR A 33 -6.58 -19.87 -21.79
N GLY A 34 -7.41 -18.84 -22.01
CA GLY A 34 -8.83 -19.00 -22.31
C GLY A 34 -9.75 -18.94 -21.08
N ASP A 35 -9.20 -19.07 -19.88
CA ASP A 35 -9.97 -18.96 -18.64
C ASP A 35 -10.50 -17.54 -18.43
N THR A 36 -11.56 -17.44 -17.63
CA THR A 36 -12.10 -16.16 -17.14
C THR A 36 -11.98 -16.08 -15.63
N LEU A 37 -11.17 -15.14 -15.15
CA LEU A 37 -11.07 -14.83 -13.73
C LEU A 37 -12.22 -13.90 -13.31
N VAL A 38 -13.13 -14.42 -12.49
CA VAL A 38 -14.24 -13.65 -11.93
C VAL A 38 -13.84 -13.06 -10.57
N ILE A 39 -14.00 -11.74 -10.42
CA ILE A 39 -13.75 -11.03 -9.16
C ILE A 39 -14.94 -10.15 -8.78
N THR A 40 -15.17 -10.03 -7.47
CA THR A 40 -16.29 -9.22 -6.96
C THR A 40 -16.06 -7.72 -7.10
N LYS A 41 -14.85 -7.26 -6.75
CA LYS A 41 -14.42 -5.85 -6.78
C LYS A 41 -12.91 -5.79 -6.99
N LEU A 42 -12.41 -4.75 -7.66
CA LEU A 42 -10.97 -4.51 -7.85
C LEU A 42 -10.17 -4.45 -6.53
N ASN A 43 -10.74 -3.87 -5.47
CA ASN A 43 -10.10 -3.80 -4.15
C ASN A 43 -9.90 -5.17 -3.46
N ARG A 44 -10.52 -6.24 -3.97
CA ARG A 44 -10.31 -7.62 -3.52
C ARG A 44 -9.31 -8.38 -4.41
N PHE A 45 -9.00 -7.81 -5.57
CA PHE A 45 -8.08 -8.35 -6.54
C PHE A 45 -6.64 -7.92 -6.28
N ALA A 46 -6.40 -6.70 -5.80
CA ALA A 46 -5.05 -6.20 -5.52
C ALA A 46 -5.00 -5.20 -4.35
N ARG A 47 -3.79 -4.97 -3.82
CA ARG A 47 -3.57 -4.12 -2.63
C ARG A 47 -3.25 -2.67 -2.92
N SER A 48 -2.79 -2.43 -4.13
CA SER A 48 -2.58 -1.10 -4.68
C SER A 48 -3.07 -1.14 -6.12
N THR A 49 -3.36 0.02 -6.68
CA THR A 49 -3.74 0.02 -8.09
C THR A 49 -2.62 -0.45 -8.98
N GLN A 50 -1.36 -0.12 -8.67
CA GLN A 50 -0.20 -0.63 -9.43
C GLN A 50 -0.16 -2.17 -9.47
N ASP A 51 -0.41 -2.79 -8.31
CA ASP A 51 -0.48 -4.25 -8.17
C ASP A 51 -1.63 -4.84 -9.00
N ALA A 52 -2.77 -4.15 -9.03
CA ALA A 52 -3.90 -4.52 -9.88
C ALA A 52 -3.51 -4.48 -11.36
N LEU A 53 -2.91 -3.38 -11.78
CA LEU A 53 -2.55 -3.15 -13.17
C LEU A 53 -1.53 -4.17 -13.67
N ASN A 54 -0.50 -4.45 -12.87
CA ASN A 54 0.51 -5.45 -13.19
C ASN A 54 -0.11 -6.84 -13.33
N THR A 55 -1.03 -7.20 -12.43
CA THR A 55 -1.67 -8.52 -12.45
C THR A 55 -2.63 -8.67 -13.63
N ILE A 56 -3.42 -7.63 -13.94
CA ILE A 56 -4.30 -7.62 -15.13
C ILE A 56 -3.47 -7.77 -16.40
N LYS A 57 -2.36 -7.01 -16.52
CA LYS A 57 -1.47 -7.10 -17.67
C LYS A 57 -0.91 -8.52 -17.84
N PHE A 58 -0.42 -9.12 -16.75
CA PHE A 58 0.04 -10.51 -16.74
C PHE A 58 -1.04 -11.49 -17.23
N LEU A 59 -2.28 -11.35 -16.74
CA LEU A 59 -3.39 -12.20 -17.15
C LEU A 59 -3.76 -12.01 -18.62
N PHE A 60 -3.74 -10.78 -19.13
CA PHE A 60 -3.99 -10.50 -20.55
C PHE A 60 -2.92 -11.08 -21.47
N GLU A 61 -1.64 -11.00 -21.07
CA GLU A 61 -0.53 -11.64 -21.79
C GLU A 61 -0.67 -13.17 -21.80
N LYS A 62 -1.21 -13.75 -20.73
CA LYS A 62 -1.55 -15.19 -20.64
C LYS A 62 -2.82 -15.57 -21.42
N GLY A 63 -3.54 -14.61 -21.99
CA GLY A 63 -4.81 -14.83 -22.71
C GLY A 63 -5.99 -15.15 -21.79
N VAL A 64 -5.94 -14.69 -20.54
CA VAL A 64 -7.01 -14.81 -19.55
C VAL A 64 -7.91 -13.57 -19.60
N LYS A 65 -9.22 -13.77 -19.51
CA LYS A 65 -10.21 -12.70 -19.37
C LYS A 65 -10.46 -12.40 -17.91
N ILE A 66 -10.84 -11.17 -17.59
CA ILE A 66 -11.17 -10.77 -16.22
C ILE A 66 -12.59 -10.24 -16.22
N ASN A 67 -13.45 -10.85 -15.42
CA ASN A 67 -14.81 -10.38 -15.22
C ASN A 67 -14.93 -9.76 -13.83
N VAL A 68 -15.12 -8.45 -13.77
CA VAL A 68 -15.41 -7.78 -12.50
C VAL A 68 -16.92 -7.66 -12.40
N LEU A 69 -17.54 -8.26 -11.39
CA LEU A 69 -19.01 -8.34 -11.30
C LEU A 69 -19.72 -6.99 -11.41
N ASN A 70 -19.07 -5.89 -11.04
CA ASN A 70 -19.61 -4.53 -11.14
C ASN A 70 -19.14 -3.72 -12.36
N LEU A 71 -18.16 -4.19 -13.14
CA LEU A 71 -17.63 -3.49 -14.33
C LEU A 71 -17.82 -4.29 -15.63
N GLY A 72 -18.12 -5.58 -15.53
CA GLY A 72 -18.19 -6.51 -16.65
C GLY A 72 -16.83 -7.10 -17.04
N ILE A 73 -16.80 -7.68 -18.24
CA ILE A 73 -15.65 -8.40 -18.79
C ILE A 73 -14.64 -7.42 -19.38
N ILE A 74 -13.38 -7.58 -18.98
CA ILE A 74 -12.21 -6.90 -19.49
C ILE A 74 -11.27 -7.97 -20.06
N GLU A 75 -10.90 -7.80 -21.32
CA GLU A 75 -10.08 -8.75 -22.07
C GLU A 75 -9.10 -7.99 -22.98
N ASN A 76 -8.18 -8.70 -23.63
CA ASN A 76 -7.13 -8.08 -24.46
C ASN A 76 -7.67 -7.59 -25.84
N THR A 77 -8.75 -6.82 -25.83
CA THR A 77 -9.35 -6.13 -26.99
C THR A 77 -9.02 -4.64 -26.95
N SER A 78 -9.30 -3.92 -28.03
CA SER A 78 -9.10 -2.45 -28.05
C SER A 78 -9.92 -1.74 -26.96
N THR A 79 -11.16 -2.20 -26.73
CA THR A 79 -12.02 -1.69 -25.66
C THR A 79 -11.47 -2.02 -24.28
N GLY A 80 -11.05 -3.28 -24.05
CA GLY A 80 -10.48 -3.67 -22.76
C GLY A 80 -9.18 -2.94 -22.43
N ARG A 81 -8.32 -2.70 -23.44
CA ARG A 81 -7.12 -1.84 -23.29
C ARG A 81 -7.47 -0.40 -22.95
N LEU A 82 -8.49 0.18 -23.59
CA LEU A 82 -8.95 1.54 -23.26
C LEU A 82 -9.44 1.63 -21.81
N ILE A 83 -10.29 0.69 -21.39
CA ILE A 83 -10.80 0.61 -20.02
C ILE A 83 -9.64 0.50 -19.02
N PHE A 84 -8.67 -0.38 -19.32
CA PHE A 84 -7.47 -0.55 -18.51
C PHE A 84 -6.62 0.73 -18.41
N THR A 85 -6.41 1.45 -19.51
CA THR A 85 -5.66 2.71 -19.53
C THR A 85 -6.37 3.78 -18.70
N ILE A 86 -7.70 3.90 -18.81
CA ILE A 86 -8.49 4.86 -18.03
C ILE A 86 -8.35 4.57 -16.54
N PHE A 87 -8.48 3.30 -16.12
CA PHE A 87 -8.30 2.93 -14.71
C PHE A 87 -6.88 3.16 -14.21
N SER A 88 -5.88 2.93 -15.06
CA SER A 88 -4.48 3.27 -14.74
C SER A 88 -4.32 4.76 -14.46
N ALA A 89 -4.82 5.61 -15.37
CA ALA A 89 -4.72 7.06 -15.25
C ALA A 89 -5.47 7.59 -14.01
N PHE A 90 -6.67 7.07 -13.74
CA PHE A 90 -7.45 7.45 -12.55
C PHE A 90 -6.73 7.11 -11.25
N ALA A 91 -6.03 5.98 -11.23
CA ALA A 91 -5.32 5.55 -10.04
C ALA A 91 -4.09 6.39 -9.70
N ASP A 92 -3.35 6.78 -10.73
CA ASP A 92 -2.24 7.71 -10.56
C ASP A 92 -2.77 9.08 -10.11
N PHE A 93 -3.86 9.55 -10.71
CA PHE A 93 -4.53 10.77 -10.30
C PHE A 93 -5.00 10.76 -8.83
N GLU A 94 -5.65 9.69 -8.37
CA GLU A 94 -6.07 9.57 -6.96
C GLU A 94 -4.87 9.57 -6.00
N ARG A 95 -3.76 8.92 -6.38
CA ARG A 95 -2.53 8.92 -5.58
C ARG A 95 -1.96 10.32 -5.47
N ASP A 96 -1.86 11.03 -6.58
CA ASP A 96 -1.33 12.40 -6.61
C ASP A 96 -2.19 13.33 -5.76
N LEU A 97 -3.52 13.20 -5.84
CA LEU A 97 -4.45 13.98 -5.02
C LEU A 97 -4.30 13.70 -3.52
N ILE A 98 -4.02 12.46 -3.11
CA ILE A 98 -3.72 12.10 -1.71
C ILE A 98 -2.42 12.77 -1.25
N VAL A 99 -1.39 12.76 -2.09
CA VAL A 99 -0.08 13.37 -1.80
C VAL A 99 -0.23 14.88 -1.67
N GLU A 100 -0.91 15.52 -2.62
CA GLU A 100 -1.17 16.96 -2.65
C GLU A 100 -1.88 17.42 -1.37
N ARG A 101 -3.03 16.81 -1.05
CA ARG A 101 -3.79 17.13 0.18
C ARG A 101 -2.97 16.93 1.46
N THR A 102 -2.14 15.88 1.49
CA THR A 102 -1.27 15.64 2.64
C THR A 102 -0.21 16.73 2.78
N GLN A 103 0.34 17.19 1.65
CA GLN A 103 1.35 18.24 1.62
C GLN A 103 0.76 19.60 2.03
N GLU A 104 -0.41 19.96 1.50
CA GLU A 104 -1.16 21.16 1.91
C GLU A 104 -1.45 21.14 3.42
N GLY A 105 -1.94 20.01 3.93
CA GLY A 105 -2.21 19.84 5.36
C GLY A 105 -0.95 19.99 6.22
N LYS A 106 0.20 19.50 5.75
CA LYS A 106 1.50 19.68 6.42
C LYS A 106 1.94 21.14 6.40
N GLU A 107 1.74 21.85 5.31
CA GLU A 107 2.11 23.27 5.19
C GLU A 107 1.28 24.13 6.15
N ILE A 108 -0.02 23.88 6.25
CA ILE A 108 -0.87 24.53 7.25
C ILE A 108 -0.42 24.18 8.67
N ALA A 109 -0.07 22.92 8.93
CA ALA A 109 0.41 22.50 10.24
C ALA A 109 1.74 23.19 10.62
N LYS A 110 2.65 23.38 9.66
CA LYS A 110 3.94 24.08 9.84
C LYS A 110 3.80 25.52 10.31
N GLN A 111 2.69 26.18 9.98
CA GLN A 111 2.42 27.55 10.41
C GLN A 111 1.94 27.64 11.88
N ARG A 112 1.58 26.51 12.50
CA ARG A 112 1.06 26.50 13.89
C ARG A 112 2.19 26.75 14.90
N PRO A 113 1.98 27.58 15.92
CA PRO A 113 2.95 27.78 17.00
C PRO A 113 3.29 26.45 17.69
N GLY A 114 4.58 26.17 17.87
CA GLY A 114 5.03 24.93 18.51
C GLY A 114 4.94 23.67 17.63
N PHE A 115 4.58 23.79 16.35
CA PHE A 115 4.61 22.66 15.43
C PHE A 115 6.05 22.14 15.28
N ARG A 116 6.16 20.80 15.22
CA ARG A 116 7.43 20.13 15.02
C ARG A 116 7.24 18.88 14.17
N GLU A 117 8.03 18.78 13.11
CA GLU A 117 8.03 17.62 12.23
C GLU A 117 9.00 16.54 12.76
N GLY A 118 8.65 15.27 12.54
CA GLY A 118 9.48 14.12 12.91
C GLY A 118 9.41 13.73 14.40
N ARG A 119 10.33 12.84 14.81
CA ARG A 119 10.33 12.23 16.14
C ARG A 119 10.53 13.28 17.24
N PRO A 120 9.78 13.24 18.36
CA PRO A 120 10.00 14.14 19.49
C PRO A 120 11.41 13.98 20.09
N LYS A 121 11.94 15.06 20.68
CA LYS A 121 13.24 15.01 21.38
C LYS A 121 13.02 14.20 22.65
N LYS A 122 13.80 13.14 22.84
CA LYS A 122 13.70 12.30 24.03
C LYS A 122 14.23 13.00 25.29
N PHE A 123 15.15 13.95 25.13
CA PHE A 123 15.80 14.65 26.23
C PHE A 123 15.52 16.15 26.17
N SER A 124 15.35 16.77 27.34
CA SER A 124 15.20 18.22 27.47
C SER A 124 16.53 18.93 27.25
N GLN A 125 16.49 20.24 26.96
CA GLN A 125 17.72 21.03 26.81
C GLN A 125 18.58 21.02 28.09
N GLN A 126 17.95 20.97 29.26
CA GLN A 126 18.64 20.86 30.54
C GLN A 126 19.39 19.53 30.68
N GLN A 127 18.76 18.41 30.29
CA GLN A 127 19.41 17.10 30.29
C GLN A 127 20.59 17.04 29.31
N ILE A 128 20.46 17.66 28.14
CA ILE A 128 21.55 17.75 27.15
C ILE A 128 22.71 18.59 27.70
N ASN A 129 22.42 19.76 28.28
CA ASN A 129 23.44 20.64 28.83
C ASN A 129 24.17 19.98 30.01
N LEU A 130 23.43 19.31 30.90
CA LEU A 130 24.00 18.52 32.00
C LEU A 130 24.91 17.41 31.47
N ALA A 131 24.47 16.68 30.44
CA ALA A 131 25.29 15.65 29.81
C ALA A 131 26.58 16.20 29.19
N MET A 132 26.53 17.37 28.53
CA MET A 132 27.71 18.05 27.97
C MET A 132 28.68 18.48 29.07
N GLN A 133 28.19 19.08 30.15
CA GLN A 133 29.01 19.51 31.28
C GLN A 133 29.69 18.32 32.00
N LEU A 134 28.95 17.21 32.17
CA LEU A 134 29.50 15.97 32.73
C LEU A 134 30.58 15.36 31.82
N LEU A 135 30.41 15.44 30.50
CA LEU A 135 31.40 14.97 29.53
C LEU A 135 32.70 15.80 29.56
N GLU A 136 32.60 17.13 29.74
CA GLU A 136 33.75 18.03 29.84
C GLU A 136 34.51 17.90 31.17
N THR A 137 33.80 17.68 32.29
CA THR A 137 34.42 17.56 33.62
C THR A 137 34.96 16.16 33.92
N HIS A 138 34.38 15.13 33.31
CA HIS A 138 34.76 13.73 33.55
C HIS A 138 35.14 13.09 32.21
N SER A 139 36.37 13.36 31.75
CA SER A 139 36.93 12.94 30.45
C SER A 139 37.08 11.43 30.22
N GLY A 140 36.37 10.57 30.95
CA GLY A 140 36.52 9.13 30.79
C GLY A 140 35.68 8.28 31.74
N SER A 141 34.36 8.28 31.57
CA SER A 141 33.59 7.05 31.75
C SER A 141 32.18 7.28 31.24
N VAL A 142 31.85 6.69 30.08
CA VAL A 142 30.46 6.64 29.60
C VAL A 142 29.74 5.59 30.44
N ALA A 143 29.40 5.94 31.68
CA ALA A 143 28.51 5.15 32.49
C ALA A 143 27.14 5.14 31.80
N LYS A 144 26.68 3.94 31.43
CA LYS A 144 25.43 3.70 30.71
C LYS A 144 24.25 4.27 31.52
N PHE A 145 23.74 5.43 31.11
CA PHE A 145 22.45 5.91 31.57
C PHE A 145 21.35 5.13 30.83
N GLN A 146 21.04 3.92 31.33
CA GLN A 146 19.76 3.29 31.08
C GLN A 146 18.71 4.05 31.92
N ASN A 147 17.93 4.90 31.27
CA ASN A 147 16.80 5.57 31.94
C ASN A 147 15.74 4.54 32.31
N GLU A 148 15.55 4.37 33.62
CA GLU A 148 14.33 3.84 34.20
C GLU A 148 13.14 4.75 33.85
N GLN A 149 12.19 4.14 33.15
CA GLN A 149 10.74 4.24 33.29
C GLN A 149 9.97 5.55 32.99
N TYR A 150 8.93 5.32 32.17
CA TYR A 150 7.69 6.05 31.85
C TYR A 150 7.75 7.37 31.07
#